data_AF-A0A941YBI4-F1
#
_entry.id   AF-A0A941YBI4-F1
#
_cell.length_a   1.000
_cell.length_b   1.000
_cell.length_c   1.000
_cell.angle_alpha   90.00
_cell.angle_beta   90.00
_cell.angle_gamma   90.00
#
_symmetry.space_group_name_H-M   'P 1'
#
loop_
_entity.id
_entity.type
_entity.pdbx_description
1 polymer ?
#
loop_
_entity_poly.entity_id
_entity_poly.type
_entity_poly.pdbx_seq_one_letter_code
_entity_poly.pdbx_strand_id
1 'polypeptide(L)'
;MAKQRETARIHLIAAREAPVAVIIRRKPSRLFHIIRWNLRNDAFDHGSWFRGTIYPFRSDLSWDGELMSYLAMGNHCQTWNGVCRIPRLTTLWEMDNCGTYNGGGVFWGPKLFLSNAMSASEARIQSGWPRDIEVRKLQTLRGDDLTSIFHRFARDGWRLRSGDRESDLCDEDGLMLEDYRQIDAGVLFHRPVRKYPELQCRYIGHRSERSRNLIAQTYPHRTGYIFHFELEGYPDILGPSVDWATRTNKGDLIWTREGIVYRISMEDLKQGKKPKSFDLNDLQPPEIGRSARS
;
A
#
# COMPACT_ATOMS: atom_id res chain seq x y z
N MET A 1 -2.25 30.17 -2.92
CA MET A 1 -1.55 29.10 -2.19
C MET A 1 -2.47 27.89 -2.12
N ALA A 2 -1.98 26.66 -2.38
CA ALA A 2 -2.82 25.47 -2.26
C ALA A 2 -3.24 25.28 -0.80
N LYS A 3 -4.54 25.14 -0.51
CA LYS A 3 -5.04 24.88 0.85
C LYS A 3 -4.32 23.66 1.41
N GLN A 4 -3.61 23.83 2.52
CA GLN A 4 -2.93 22.72 3.18
C GLN A 4 -3.99 21.71 3.62
N ARG A 5 -3.77 20.42 3.33
CA ARG A 5 -4.67 19.37 3.78
C ARG A 5 -4.67 19.31 5.31
N GLU A 6 -5.87 19.32 5.88
CA GLU A 6 -6.09 19.19 7.33
C GLU A 6 -5.67 17.79 7.81
N THR A 7 -5.95 16.75 7.02
CA THR A 7 -5.68 15.35 7.40
C THR A 7 -4.56 14.69 6.58
N ALA A 8 -3.87 13.74 7.20
CA ALA A 8 -2.82 12.95 6.57
C ALA A 8 -3.41 11.86 5.67
N ARG A 9 -2.75 11.61 4.54
CA ARG A 9 -3.03 10.43 3.72
C ARG A 9 -2.22 9.26 4.21
N ILE A 10 -2.86 8.13 4.39
CA ILE A 10 -2.19 6.93 4.87
C ILE A 10 -2.50 5.78 3.91
N HIS A 11 -1.45 5.04 3.55
CA HIS A 11 -1.57 3.74 2.92
C HIS A 11 -1.00 2.69 3.87
N LEU A 12 -1.71 1.57 4.05
CA LEU A 12 -1.27 0.45 4.90
C LEU A 12 -0.90 -0.75 4.05
N ILE A 13 0.16 -1.44 4.44
CA ILE A 13 0.52 -2.74 3.88
C ILE A 13 0.84 -3.65 5.05
N ALA A 14 0.07 -4.73 5.23
CA ALA A 14 0.35 -5.74 6.24
C ALA A 14 1.25 -6.84 5.65
N ALA A 15 2.18 -7.34 6.46
CA ALA A 15 2.98 -8.50 6.11
C ALA A 15 2.08 -9.73 6.09
N ARG A 16 2.35 -10.64 5.15
CA ARG A 16 1.52 -11.83 4.97
C ARG A 16 1.61 -12.79 6.15
N GLU A 17 2.83 -13.02 6.66
CA GLU A 17 3.08 -14.03 7.71
C GLU A 17 3.54 -13.43 9.04
N ALA A 18 3.99 -12.17 9.04
CA ALA A 18 4.40 -11.49 10.25
C ALA A 18 3.32 -10.53 10.80
N PRO A 19 3.28 -10.32 12.13
CA PRO A 19 2.44 -9.29 12.76
C PRO A 19 3.10 -7.92 12.63
N VAL A 20 3.34 -7.52 11.39
CA VAL A 20 3.96 -6.25 11.03
C VAL A 20 3.10 -5.60 9.95
N ALA A 21 2.89 -4.30 10.05
CA ALA A 21 2.40 -3.49 8.95
C ALA A 21 3.34 -2.30 8.74
N VAL A 22 3.41 -1.81 7.50
CA VAL A 22 4.02 -0.52 7.19
C VAL A 22 2.93 0.50 6.92
N ILE A 23 3.11 1.67 7.53
CA ILE A 23 2.28 2.85 7.35
C ILE A 23 3.09 3.82 6.49
N ILE A 24 2.59 4.12 5.30
CA ILE A 24 3.14 5.14 4.41
C ILE A 24 2.29 6.39 4.59
N ARG A 25 2.72 7.27 5.50
CA ARG A 25 1.99 8.50 5.87
C ARG A 25 2.49 9.67 5.04
N ARG A 26 1.57 10.44 4.43
CA ARG A 26 1.88 11.64 3.64
C ARG A 26 1.15 12.86 4.19
N LYS A 27 1.88 13.81 4.79
CA LYS A 27 1.42 15.15 5.17
C LYS A 27 2.64 16.04 5.55
N PRO A 28 2.71 17.29 5.07
CA PRO A 28 1.90 17.90 4.01
C PRO A 28 2.19 17.24 2.64
N SER A 29 1.83 17.90 1.53
CA SER A 29 2.12 17.35 0.19
C SER A 29 3.62 17.07 0.02
N ARG A 30 3.96 15.93 -0.61
CA ARG A 30 5.33 15.47 -0.88
C ARG A 30 6.23 15.26 0.34
N LEU A 31 5.69 15.21 1.55
CA LEU A 31 6.41 14.78 2.74
C LEU A 31 5.85 13.43 3.21
N PHE A 32 6.66 12.40 3.10
CA PHE A 32 6.33 11.03 3.49
C PHE A 32 7.06 10.65 4.77
N HIS A 33 6.40 9.84 5.60
CA HIS A 33 6.95 9.20 6.78
C HIS A 33 6.67 7.70 6.70
N ILE A 34 7.72 6.90 6.80
CA ILE A 34 7.62 5.44 6.86
C ILE A 34 7.62 5.04 8.33
N ILE A 35 6.56 4.35 8.75
CA ILE A 35 6.39 3.91 10.13
C ILE A 35 6.15 2.41 10.11
N ARG A 36 6.91 1.66 10.91
CA ARG A 36 6.66 0.24 11.16
C ARG A 36 5.66 0.15 12.30
N TRP A 37 4.63 -0.66 12.12
CA TRP A 37 3.63 -0.95 13.13
C TRP A 37 3.77 -2.40 13.58
N ASN A 38 4.10 -2.60 14.85
CA ASN A 38 4.13 -3.91 15.48
C ASN A 38 2.71 -4.30 15.92
N LEU A 39 2.12 -5.25 15.21
CA LEU A 39 0.75 -5.70 15.47
C LEU A 39 0.65 -6.66 16.67
N ARG A 40 1.74 -6.97 17.39
CA ARG A 40 1.63 -7.73 18.64
C ARG A 40 1.21 -6.85 19.81
N ASN A 41 1.71 -5.62 19.86
CA ASN A 41 1.55 -4.71 21.00
C ASN A 41 1.12 -3.29 20.59
N ASP A 42 0.79 -3.09 19.32
CA ASP A 42 0.42 -1.79 18.75
C ASP A 42 1.51 -0.71 18.87
N ALA A 43 2.79 -1.10 18.96
CA ALA A 43 3.91 -0.15 18.97
C ALA A 43 4.25 0.38 17.57
N PHE A 44 4.65 1.65 17.49
CA PHE A 44 5.09 2.30 16.26
C PHE A 44 6.58 2.63 16.29
N ASP A 45 7.35 2.11 15.33
CA ASP A 45 8.73 2.51 15.12
C ASP A 45 8.78 3.56 14.00
N HIS A 46 9.03 4.82 14.39
CA HIS A 46 9.08 5.94 13.48
C HIS A 46 10.38 5.97 12.67
N GLY A 47 10.25 5.85 11.36
CA GLY A 47 11.36 5.71 10.42
C GLY A 47 11.71 6.96 9.65
N SER A 48 12.09 6.75 8.39
CA SER A 48 12.59 7.81 7.51
C SER A 48 11.51 8.82 7.15
N TRP A 49 11.91 10.08 7.15
CA TRP A 49 11.20 11.18 6.52
C TRP A 49 11.74 11.40 5.12
N PHE A 50 10.86 11.47 4.12
CA PHE A 50 11.23 11.59 2.72
C PHE A 50 10.51 12.76 2.05
N ARG A 51 11.29 13.67 1.47
CA ARG A 51 10.79 14.77 0.63
C ARG A 51 10.85 14.36 -0.83
N GLY A 52 9.69 14.15 -1.43
CA GLY A 52 9.53 13.61 -2.78
C GLY A 52 8.16 12.95 -2.92
N THR A 53 8.05 11.98 -3.82
CA THR A 53 6.84 11.15 -3.98
C THR A 53 7.19 9.68 -3.81
N ILE A 54 6.50 9.00 -2.90
CA ILE A 54 6.44 7.53 -2.88
C ILE A 54 5.10 7.13 -3.48
N TYR A 55 5.09 6.06 -4.27
CA TYR A 55 3.88 5.52 -4.93
C TYR A 55 3.37 4.31 -4.14
N PRO A 56 2.38 4.46 -3.24
CA PRO A 56 2.03 3.39 -2.29
C PRO A 56 1.37 2.17 -2.94
N PHE A 57 0.67 2.36 -4.07
CA PHE A 57 0.11 1.25 -4.84
C PHE A 57 1.17 0.44 -5.61
N ARG A 58 2.38 0.99 -5.74
CA ARG A 58 3.58 0.33 -6.28
C ARG A 58 4.57 -0.07 -5.18
N SER A 59 4.12 -0.12 -3.94
CA SER A 59 4.91 -0.56 -2.79
C SER A 59 4.35 -1.85 -2.24
N ASP A 60 5.21 -2.68 -1.69
CA ASP A 60 4.82 -3.94 -1.06
C ASP A 60 5.74 -4.27 0.12
N LEU A 61 5.31 -5.21 0.95
CA LEU A 61 6.03 -5.67 2.12
C LEU A 61 6.37 -7.16 1.96
N SER A 62 7.57 -7.55 2.37
CA SER A 62 7.99 -8.96 2.39
C SER A 62 7.12 -9.78 3.34
N TRP A 63 7.12 -11.09 3.15
CA TRP A 63 6.26 -12.00 3.90
C TRP A 63 6.49 -11.95 5.41
N ASP A 64 7.76 -11.79 5.81
CA ASP A 64 8.23 -11.60 7.19
C ASP A 64 8.11 -10.16 7.71
N GLY A 65 7.72 -9.21 6.86
CA GLY A 65 7.58 -7.81 7.23
C GLY A 65 8.88 -7.05 7.43
N GLU A 66 10.04 -7.57 7.04
CA GLU A 66 11.32 -6.89 7.22
C GLU A 66 11.66 -5.90 6.10
N LEU A 67 11.31 -6.24 4.86
CA LEU A 67 11.63 -5.46 3.67
C LEU A 67 10.39 -4.80 3.09
N MET A 68 10.56 -3.58 2.58
CA MET A 68 9.56 -2.88 1.79
C MET A 68 10.13 -2.53 0.42
N SER A 69 9.42 -2.93 -0.64
CA SER A 69 9.63 -2.45 -2.00
C SER A 69 8.87 -1.14 -2.22
N TYR A 70 9.40 -0.27 -3.07
CA TYR A 70 8.74 0.98 -3.43
C TYR A 70 9.23 1.51 -4.78
N LEU A 71 8.38 2.31 -5.41
CA LEU A 71 8.79 3.30 -6.40
C LEU A 71 8.83 4.67 -5.73
N ALA A 72 9.89 5.43 -5.97
CA ALA A 72 10.03 6.80 -5.50
C ALA A 72 10.43 7.75 -6.64
N MET A 73 10.05 9.02 -6.45
CA MET A 73 10.49 10.16 -7.25
C MET A 73 11.04 11.24 -6.32
N GLY A 74 12.28 11.64 -6.54
CA GLY A 74 12.95 12.68 -5.77
C GLY A 74 12.51 14.09 -6.18
N ASN A 75 13.09 15.10 -5.52
CA ASN A 75 12.77 16.51 -5.81
C ASN A 75 13.29 17.01 -7.16
N HIS A 76 14.23 16.30 -7.77
CA HIS A 76 14.77 16.61 -9.10
C HIS A 76 14.17 15.70 -10.19
N CYS A 77 12.97 15.15 -9.92
CA CYS A 77 12.24 14.25 -10.82
C CYS A 77 12.98 12.96 -11.18
N GLN A 78 14.08 12.63 -10.50
CA GLN A 78 14.72 11.33 -10.62
C GLN A 78 13.83 10.26 -10.00
N THR A 79 13.67 9.14 -10.71
CA THR A 79 12.78 8.05 -10.34
C THR A 79 13.55 6.76 -10.19
N TRP A 80 13.28 6.01 -9.13
CA TRP A 80 13.95 4.75 -8.87
C TRP A 80 13.05 3.77 -8.13
N ASN A 81 13.33 2.50 -8.35
CA ASN A 81 12.81 1.37 -7.62
C ASN A 81 13.76 1.07 -6.47
N GLY A 82 13.23 0.87 -5.28
CA GLY A 82 14.03 0.54 -4.10
C GLY A 82 13.40 -0.60 -3.31
N VAL A 83 14.26 -1.37 -2.66
CA VAL A 83 13.88 -2.26 -1.55
C VAL A 83 14.71 -1.88 -0.34
N CYS A 84 14.07 -1.69 0.81
CA CYS A 84 14.72 -1.24 2.05
C CYS A 84 14.25 -2.05 3.26
N ARG A 85 15.00 -2.04 4.36
CA ARG A 85 14.53 -2.58 5.65
C ARG A 85 13.68 -1.54 6.38
N ILE A 86 12.43 -1.89 6.70
CA ILE A 86 11.57 -0.96 7.44
C ILE A 86 12.05 -0.79 8.89
N PRO A 87 11.93 0.42 9.48
CA PRO A 87 11.23 1.59 8.93
C PRO A 87 12.16 2.58 8.18
N ARG A 88 13.39 2.20 7.84
CA ARG A 88 14.38 3.10 7.21
C ARG A 88 14.32 2.98 5.69
N LEU A 89 14.26 4.10 4.98
CA LEU A 89 14.40 4.18 3.51
C LEU A 89 15.86 4.10 3.03
N THR A 90 16.70 3.36 3.76
CA THR A 90 18.06 3.05 3.30
C THR A 90 17.96 1.91 2.29
N THR A 91 18.08 2.24 1.00
CA THR A 91 17.90 1.28 -0.09
C THR A 91 18.98 0.19 -0.07
N LEU A 92 18.58 -1.08 -0.12
CA LEU A 92 19.44 -2.25 -0.21
C LEU A 92 19.55 -2.81 -1.62
N TRP A 93 18.47 -2.72 -2.38
CA TRP A 93 18.41 -3.05 -3.80
C TRP A 93 17.78 -1.87 -4.52
N GLU A 94 18.48 -1.32 -5.50
CA GLU A 94 18.05 -0.11 -6.19
C GLU A 94 18.18 -0.26 -7.69
N MET A 95 17.20 0.23 -8.43
CA MET A 95 17.30 0.33 -9.88
C MET A 95 16.65 1.60 -10.36
N ASP A 96 17.36 2.37 -11.18
CA ASP A 96 16.80 3.56 -11.81
C ASP A 96 15.52 3.20 -12.59
N ASN A 97 14.61 4.16 -12.73
CA ASN A 97 13.35 3.95 -13.43
C ASN A 97 13.16 5.02 -14.51
N CYS A 98 12.62 4.63 -15.66
CA CYS A 98 12.28 5.57 -16.72
C CYS A 98 11.01 6.37 -16.35
N GLY A 99 11.21 7.51 -15.71
CA GLY A 99 10.12 8.33 -15.18
C GLY A 99 9.22 7.53 -14.24
N THR A 100 7.92 7.84 -14.26
CA THR A 100 6.90 7.17 -13.44
C THR A 100 6.13 6.11 -14.24
N TYR A 101 6.69 5.65 -15.35
CA TYR A 101 6.18 4.49 -16.07
C TYR A 101 6.69 3.25 -15.36
N ASN A 102 5.80 2.30 -15.05
CA ASN A 102 6.17 1.03 -14.42
C ASN A 102 6.90 1.22 -13.07
N GLY A 103 7.49 0.16 -12.55
CA GLY A 103 8.24 0.20 -11.31
C GLY A 103 7.40 -0.15 -10.09
N GLY A 104 8.09 -0.18 -8.94
CA GLY A 104 7.68 -0.95 -7.78
C GLY A 104 7.95 -2.43 -7.97
N GLY A 105 7.25 -3.24 -7.20
CA GLY A 105 7.32 -4.69 -7.28
C GLY A 105 6.59 -5.36 -6.13
N VAL A 106 6.44 -6.67 -6.23
CA VAL A 106 5.66 -7.48 -5.29
C VAL A 106 6.50 -8.63 -4.77
N PHE A 107 6.47 -8.86 -3.46
CA PHE A 107 7.01 -10.08 -2.86
C PHE A 107 6.01 -11.20 -3.08
N TRP A 108 6.15 -11.92 -4.19
CA TRP A 108 5.24 -13.01 -4.58
C TRP A 108 5.37 -14.21 -3.65
N GLY A 109 6.58 -14.48 -3.16
CA GLY A 109 6.86 -15.50 -2.15
C GLY A 109 7.88 -15.01 -1.10
N PRO A 110 8.15 -15.81 -0.05
CA PRO A 110 9.15 -15.47 0.97
C PRO A 110 10.55 -15.20 0.40
N LYS A 111 10.86 -15.80 -0.75
CA LYS A 111 12.17 -15.73 -1.42
C LYS A 111 12.07 -15.26 -2.87
N LEU A 112 10.94 -14.69 -3.28
CA LEU A 112 10.71 -14.25 -4.65
C LEU A 112 10.16 -12.83 -4.68
N PHE A 113 10.94 -11.92 -5.25
CA PHE A 113 10.55 -10.55 -5.54
C PHE A 113 10.34 -10.36 -7.05
N LEU A 114 9.13 -10.01 -7.44
CA LEU A 114 8.78 -9.67 -8.82
C LEU A 114 8.89 -8.15 -9.01
N SER A 115 9.96 -7.72 -9.66
CA SER A 115 10.26 -6.32 -9.95
C SER A 115 9.50 -5.85 -11.19
N ASN A 116 8.75 -4.76 -11.07
CA ASN A 116 8.02 -4.16 -12.19
C ASN A 116 8.84 -3.08 -12.93
N ALA A 117 10.13 -3.02 -12.68
CA ALA A 117 10.98 -1.97 -13.20
C ALA A 117 11.26 -2.11 -14.71
N MET A 118 11.37 -0.97 -15.41
CA MET A 118 11.54 -0.90 -16.87
C MET A 118 12.98 -0.68 -17.35
N SER A 119 13.94 -0.46 -16.44
CA SER A 119 15.27 0.00 -16.83
C SER A 119 16.12 -1.09 -17.46
N ALA A 120 17.02 -0.68 -18.38
CA ALA A 120 18.10 -1.50 -18.92
C ALA A 120 19.35 -1.50 -18.02
N SER A 121 19.36 -0.69 -16.95
CA SER A 121 20.46 -0.68 -15.98
C SER A 121 20.39 -1.90 -15.07
N GLU A 122 21.56 -2.37 -14.66
CA GLU A 122 21.65 -3.38 -13.61
C GLU A 122 21.25 -2.78 -12.26
N ALA A 123 20.71 -3.62 -11.39
CA ALA A 123 20.39 -3.20 -10.04
C ALA A 123 21.67 -2.97 -9.21
N ARG A 124 21.70 -1.85 -8.49
CA ARG A 124 22.71 -1.57 -7.47
C ARG A 124 22.34 -2.32 -6.19
N ILE A 125 23.17 -3.26 -5.77
CA ILE A 125 22.95 -4.09 -4.58
C ILE A 125 23.93 -3.67 -3.48
N GLN A 126 23.39 -3.24 -2.34
CA GLN A 126 24.17 -2.82 -1.18
C GLN A 126 24.46 -4.00 -0.24
N SER A 127 25.46 -3.83 0.62
CA SER A 127 25.74 -4.77 1.70
C SER A 127 24.50 -4.94 2.59
N GLY A 128 24.08 -6.19 2.77
CA GLY A 128 22.92 -6.54 3.59
C GLY A 128 21.65 -6.86 2.81
N TRP A 129 21.65 -6.83 1.47
CA TRP A 129 20.63 -7.50 0.67
C TRP A 129 20.56 -9.01 0.99
N PRO A 130 19.38 -9.61 1.24
CA PRO A 130 19.28 -11.05 1.46
C PRO A 130 19.64 -11.83 0.19
N ARG A 131 20.63 -12.72 0.29
CA ARG A 131 21.17 -13.47 -0.86
C ARG A 131 20.21 -14.52 -1.42
N ASP A 132 19.24 -14.94 -0.63
CA ASP A 132 18.29 -15.98 -0.98
C ASP A 132 16.96 -15.43 -1.52
N ILE A 133 16.83 -14.11 -1.66
CA ILE A 133 15.72 -13.50 -2.41
C ILE A 133 16.10 -13.48 -3.89
N GLU A 134 15.38 -14.27 -4.66
CA GLU A 134 15.40 -14.21 -6.12
C GLU A 134 14.64 -12.98 -6.60
N VAL A 135 15.22 -12.26 -7.56
CA VAL A 135 14.56 -11.12 -8.23
C VAL A 135 14.24 -11.51 -9.65
N ARG A 136 12.96 -11.52 -10.01
CA ARG A 136 12.49 -11.75 -11.39
C ARG A 136 11.76 -10.52 -11.90
N LYS A 137 11.69 -10.40 -13.23
CA LYS A 137 10.82 -9.40 -13.86
C LYS A 137 9.36 -9.80 -13.64
N LEU A 138 8.55 -8.85 -13.20
CA LEU A 138 7.10 -9.00 -13.17
C LEU A 138 6.59 -9.03 -14.62
N GLN A 139 5.99 -10.14 -15.02
CA GLN A 139 5.37 -10.26 -16.33
C GLN A 139 4.01 -9.57 -16.28
N THR A 140 3.82 -8.55 -17.11
CA THR A 140 2.60 -7.75 -17.08
C THR A 140 2.26 -7.16 -18.44
N LEU A 141 0.96 -6.93 -18.66
CA LEU A 141 0.39 -6.35 -19.87
C LEU A 141 0.23 -4.82 -19.79
N ARG A 142 0.38 -4.19 -18.60
CA ARG A 142 0.49 -2.72 -18.43
C ARG A 142 1.68 -2.36 -17.56
N GLY A 143 1.90 -1.06 -17.42
CA GLY A 143 2.93 -0.53 -16.54
C GLY A 143 2.51 0.66 -15.69
N ASP A 144 1.40 0.55 -14.98
CA ASP A 144 0.85 1.63 -14.16
C ASP A 144 0.67 1.25 -12.68
N ASP A 145 0.13 2.18 -11.88
CA ASP A 145 -0.05 2.04 -10.42
C ASP A 145 -0.85 0.79 -10.03
N LEU A 146 -1.74 0.32 -10.90
CA LEU A 146 -2.64 -0.79 -10.59
C LEU A 146 -1.96 -2.16 -10.72
N THR A 147 -0.81 -2.22 -11.38
CA THR A 147 -0.11 -3.47 -11.65
C THR A 147 0.33 -4.14 -10.35
N SER A 148 1.13 -3.49 -9.52
CA SER A 148 1.62 -4.11 -8.27
C SER A 148 0.51 -4.38 -7.26
N ILE A 149 -0.49 -3.50 -7.15
CA ILE A 149 -1.61 -3.69 -6.22
C ILE A 149 -2.48 -4.89 -6.58
N PHE A 150 -2.75 -5.16 -7.86
CA PHE A 150 -3.55 -6.32 -8.26
C PHE A 150 -2.79 -7.64 -8.06
N HIS A 151 -1.49 -7.66 -8.31
CA HIS A 151 -0.67 -8.82 -7.94
C HIS A 151 -0.65 -9.01 -6.41
N ARG A 152 -0.55 -7.95 -5.60
CA ARG A 152 -0.70 -8.09 -4.14
C ARG A 152 -2.07 -8.62 -3.74
N PHE A 153 -3.14 -8.16 -4.40
CA PHE A 153 -4.49 -8.67 -4.19
C PHE A 153 -4.55 -10.17 -4.46
N ALA A 154 -4.07 -10.61 -5.64
CA ALA A 154 -3.99 -12.03 -6.00
C ALA A 154 -3.22 -12.84 -4.94
N ARG A 155 -2.00 -12.38 -4.61
CA ARG A 155 -1.15 -12.99 -3.58
C ARG A 155 -1.89 -13.13 -2.25
N ASP A 156 -2.56 -12.08 -1.80
CA ASP A 156 -3.21 -12.04 -0.49
C ASP A 156 -4.57 -12.76 -0.46
N GLY A 157 -4.95 -13.42 -1.56
CA GLY A 157 -6.15 -14.25 -1.69
C GLY A 157 -7.41 -13.45 -2.03
N TRP A 158 -7.27 -12.26 -2.62
CA TRP A 158 -8.40 -11.55 -3.21
C TRP A 158 -8.74 -12.16 -4.56
N ARG A 159 -10.04 -12.26 -4.83
CA ARG A 159 -10.59 -12.80 -6.06
C ARG A 159 -11.50 -11.77 -6.71
N LEU A 160 -11.58 -11.84 -8.03
CA LEU A 160 -12.42 -10.97 -8.82
C LEU A 160 -13.84 -11.54 -8.85
N ARG A 161 -14.85 -10.69 -8.67
CA ARG A 161 -16.26 -11.05 -8.84
C ARG A 161 -16.90 -10.18 -9.92
N SER A 162 -17.42 -10.81 -10.97
CA SER A 162 -18.16 -10.17 -12.06
C SER A 162 -19.48 -10.90 -12.28
N GLY A 163 -20.59 -10.28 -11.84
CA GLY A 163 -21.87 -10.96 -11.72
C GLY A 163 -21.77 -12.17 -10.79
N ASP A 164 -22.17 -13.35 -11.28
CA ASP A 164 -22.10 -14.62 -10.54
C ASP A 164 -20.76 -15.37 -10.73
N ARG A 165 -19.84 -14.82 -11.54
CA ARG A 165 -18.54 -15.45 -11.79
C ARG A 165 -17.48 -14.94 -10.82
N GLU A 166 -16.70 -15.88 -10.31
CA GLU A 166 -15.53 -15.62 -9.48
C GLU A 166 -14.29 -16.17 -10.19
N SER A 167 -13.24 -15.35 -10.28
CA SER A 167 -11.99 -15.71 -10.96
C SER A 167 -10.76 -15.26 -10.19
N ASP A 168 -9.66 -15.97 -10.42
CA ASP A 168 -8.36 -15.62 -9.88
C ASP A 168 -7.72 -14.51 -10.73
N LEU A 169 -6.98 -13.63 -10.06
CA LEU A 169 -6.33 -12.48 -10.72
C LEU A 169 -5.04 -12.87 -11.44
N CYS A 170 -4.30 -13.83 -10.89
CA CYS A 170 -3.03 -14.32 -11.40
C CYS A 170 -2.99 -15.85 -11.34
N ASP A 171 -2.12 -16.44 -12.15
CA ASP A 171 -1.72 -17.84 -12.01
C ASP A 171 -0.69 -18.02 -10.89
N GLU A 172 -0.18 -19.24 -10.75
CA GLU A 172 0.80 -19.60 -9.73
C GLU A 172 2.15 -18.87 -9.86
N ASP A 173 2.55 -18.51 -11.08
CA ASP A 173 3.79 -17.79 -11.37
C ASP A 173 3.63 -16.26 -11.26
N GLY A 174 2.42 -15.79 -10.97
CA GLY A 174 2.10 -14.38 -10.88
C GLY A 174 1.86 -13.72 -12.24
N LEU A 175 1.59 -14.51 -13.29
CA LEU A 175 1.09 -13.99 -14.56
C LEU A 175 -0.39 -13.66 -14.41
N MET A 176 -0.79 -12.46 -14.82
CA MET A 176 -2.19 -12.04 -14.78
C MET A 176 -3.06 -12.92 -15.70
N LEU A 177 -4.13 -13.50 -15.14
CA LEU A 177 -5.03 -14.42 -15.85
C LEU A 177 -6.13 -13.70 -16.65
N GLU A 178 -6.56 -12.54 -16.17
CA GLU A 178 -7.51 -11.70 -16.88
C GLU A 178 -6.82 -10.46 -17.45
N ASP A 179 -7.29 -10.04 -18.62
CA ASP A 179 -6.90 -8.77 -19.20
C ASP A 179 -7.53 -7.64 -18.39
N TYR A 180 -6.85 -7.22 -17.33
CA TYR A 180 -7.28 -6.14 -16.46
C TYR A 180 -7.38 -4.77 -17.17
N ARG A 181 -7.06 -4.66 -18.47
CA ARG A 181 -7.52 -3.54 -19.30
C ARG A 181 -9.06 -3.46 -19.36
N GLN A 182 -9.76 -4.55 -19.03
CA GLN A 182 -11.20 -4.63 -18.86
C GLN A 182 -11.66 -4.40 -17.41
N ILE A 183 -10.74 -4.25 -16.45
CA ILE A 183 -11.08 -3.86 -15.06
C ILE A 183 -11.41 -2.36 -15.07
N ASP A 184 -12.64 -2.08 -15.46
CA ASP A 184 -13.23 -0.75 -15.39
C ASP A 184 -13.60 -0.36 -13.95
N ALA A 185 -13.89 0.92 -13.76
CA ALA A 185 -14.54 1.39 -12.55
C ALA A 185 -15.83 0.57 -12.29
N GLY A 186 -15.94 0.00 -11.09
CA GLY A 186 -17.08 -0.81 -10.68
C GLY A 186 -16.74 -2.26 -10.36
N VAL A 187 -15.54 -2.73 -10.73
CA VAL A 187 -15.08 -4.09 -10.43
C VAL A 187 -15.02 -4.34 -8.92
N LEU A 188 -15.59 -5.48 -8.53
CA LEU A 188 -15.60 -5.99 -7.15
C LEU A 188 -14.49 -7.02 -6.95
N PHE A 189 -13.60 -6.72 -6.01
CA PHE A 189 -12.69 -7.67 -5.41
C PHE A 189 -13.28 -8.10 -4.06
N HIS A 190 -13.17 -9.37 -3.75
CA HIS A 190 -13.51 -9.85 -2.42
C HIS A 190 -12.45 -10.83 -1.93
N ARG A 191 -12.31 -10.92 -0.61
CA ARG A 191 -11.35 -11.82 0.03
C ARG A 191 -12.11 -12.89 0.80
N PRO A 192 -12.45 -14.02 0.16
CA PRO A 192 -13.23 -15.07 0.81
C PRO A 192 -12.38 -15.74 1.88
N VAL A 193 -12.76 -15.56 3.14
CA VAL A 193 -12.14 -16.25 4.28
C VAL A 193 -13.25 -16.79 5.15
N ARG A 194 -13.51 -18.10 5.10
CA ARG A 194 -14.65 -18.74 5.81
C ARG A 194 -14.77 -18.38 7.30
N LYS A 195 -13.65 -18.05 7.95
CA LYS A 195 -13.59 -17.73 9.38
C LYS A 195 -14.06 -16.29 9.70
N TYR A 196 -14.03 -15.38 8.74
CA TYR A 196 -14.22 -13.95 8.94
C TYR A 196 -15.29 -13.38 8.00
N PRO A 197 -15.98 -12.30 8.37
CA PRO A 197 -16.89 -11.62 7.45
C PRO A 197 -16.16 -11.22 6.17
N GLU A 198 -16.82 -11.29 5.01
CA GLU A 198 -16.16 -10.99 3.75
C GLU A 198 -15.72 -9.52 3.70
N LEU A 199 -14.44 -9.30 3.39
CA LEU A 199 -13.93 -7.96 3.09
C LEU A 199 -14.04 -7.75 1.58
N GLN A 200 -14.79 -6.72 1.21
CA GLN A 200 -15.05 -6.35 -0.18
C GLN A 200 -14.33 -5.04 -0.51
N CYS A 201 -13.83 -4.95 -1.74
CA CYS A 201 -13.14 -3.79 -2.26
C CYS A 201 -13.62 -3.52 -3.67
N ARG A 202 -14.16 -2.34 -3.94
CA ARG A 202 -14.56 -1.92 -5.28
C ARG A 202 -13.58 -0.89 -5.81
N TYR A 203 -13.02 -1.13 -7.00
CA TYR A 203 -12.24 -0.11 -7.69
C TYR A 203 -13.18 0.91 -8.32
N ILE A 204 -13.12 2.16 -7.88
CA ILE A 204 -14.05 3.23 -8.31
C ILE A 204 -13.49 4.00 -9.51
N GLY A 205 -12.18 3.97 -9.73
CA GLY A 205 -11.53 4.74 -10.80
C GLY A 205 -10.48 5.71 -10.27
N HIS A 206 -10.01 6.59 -11.16
CA HIS A 206 -9.01 7.61 -10.86
C HIS A 206 -9.64 9.00 -10.76
N ARG A 207 -9.32 9.74 -9.68
CA ARG A 207 -9.76 11.13 -9.47
C ARG A 207 -8.58 12.09 -9.43
N SER A 208 -8.60 13.10 -10.30
CA SER A 208 -7.70 14.25 -10.19
C SER A 208 -8.22 15.29 -9.18
N GLU A 209 -7.32 16.11 -8.63
CA GLU A 209 -7.69 17.19 -7.69
C GLU A 209 -8.64 18.22 -8.29
N ARG A 210 -8.64 18.37 -9.62
CA ARG A 210 -9.50 19.31 -10.35
C ARG A 210 -10.87 18.74 -10.71
N SER A 211 -11.07 17.43 -10.54
CA SER A 211 -12.33 16.77 -10.90
C SER A 211 -13.49 17.25 -10.03
N ARG A 212 -14.64 17.53 -10.67
CA ARG A 212 -15.91 17.89 -10.01
C ARG A 212 -17.05 16.88 -10.29
N ASN A 213 -16.70 15.69 -10.80
CA ASN A 213 -17.65 14.62 -11.10
C ASN A 213 -18.23 13.97 -9.83
N LEU A 214 -19.17 13.02 -10.00
CA LEU A 214 -19.82 12.32 -8.88
C LEU A 214 -18.80 11.65 -7.94
N ILE A 215 -17.72 11.05 -8.48
CA ILE A 215 -16.63 10.49 -7.67
C ILE A 215 -16.03 11.55 -6.73
N ALA A 216 -15.88 12.80 -7.18
CA ALA A 216 -15.38 13.89 -6.35
C ALA A 216 -16.38 14.35 -5.27
N GLN A 217 -17.68 14.16 -5.49
CA GLN A 217 -18.72 14.47 -4.50
C GLN A 217 -18.82 13.37 -3.43
N THR A 218 -18.73 12.10 -3.84
CA THR A 218 -18.79 10.94 -2.92
C THR A 218 -17.51 10.76 -2.11
N TYR A 219 -16.34 11.06 -2.70
CA TYR A 219 -15.02 10.87 -2.07
C TYR A 219 -14.20 12.16 -2.03
N PRO A 220 -14.69 13.24 -1.37
CA PRO A 220 -14.14 14.59 -1.48
C PRO A 220 -12.69 14.71 -0.99
N HIS A 221 -12.25 13.86 -0.06
CA HIS A 221 -10.89 13.82 0.50
C HIS A 221 -9.88 13.01 -0.33
N ARG A 222 -10.34 12.13 -1.24
CA ARG A 222 -9.50 11.16 -1.98
C ARG A 222 -9.04 11.69 -3.34
N THR A 223 -7.78 11.48 -3.73
CA THR A 223 -7.30 11.77 -5.11
C THR A 223 -6.28 10.71 -5.51
N GLY A 224 -6.13 10.47 -6.81
CA GLY A 224 -5.49 9.27 -7.34
C GLY A 224 -6.51 8.15 -7.55
N TYR A 225 -6.06 6.91 -7.51
CA TYR A 225 -6.95 5.74 -7.58
C TYR A 225 -7.76 5.58 -6.30
N ILE A 226 -9.06 5.34 -6.46
CA ILE A 226 -10.03 5.24 -5.37
C ILE A 226 -10.52 3.80 -5.27
N PHE A 227 -10.44 3.27 -4.05
CA PHE A 227 -10.99 1.99 -3.66
C PHE A 227 -12.00 2.23 -2.54
N HIS A 228 -13.17 1.62 -2.69
CA HIS A 228 -14.24 1.61 -1.70
C HIS A 228 -14.23 0.27 -0.99
N PHE A 229 -14.29 0.27 0.34
CA PHE A 229 -14.22 -0.95 1.14
C PHE A 229 -15.49 -1.14 1.94
N GLU A 230 -15.95 -2.38 1.99
CA GLU A 230 -17.14 -2.81 2.72
C GLU A 230 -16.82 -4.08 3.50
N LEU A 231 -17.44 -4.25 4.67
CA LEU A 231 -17.32 -5.45 5.47
C LEU A 231 -18.71 -6.06 5.62
N GLU A 232 -18.88 -7.28 5.11
CA GLU A 232 -20.16 -7.98 5.12
C GLU A 232 -20.72 -8.09 6.54
N GLY A 233 -21.99 -7.71 6.74
CA GLY A 233 -22.64 -7.72 8.04
C GLY A 233 -22.22 -6.60 9.01
N TYR A 234 -21.32 -5.70 8.61
CA TYR A 234 -20.85 -4.58 9.43
C TYR A 234 -20.74 -3.27 8.63
N PRO A 235 -21.86 -2.73 8.10
CA PRO A 235 -21.86 -1.57 7.20
C PRO A 235 -21.33 -0.28 7.85
N ASP A 236 -21.35 -0.17 9.18
CA ASP A 236 -20.92 1.04 9.90
C ASP A 236 -19.40 1.10 10.15
N ILE A 237 -18.67 0.00 9.88
CA ILE A 237 -17.23 -0.08 10.13
C ILE A 237 -16.43 0.55 8.98
N LEU A 238 -16.81 0.24 7.74
CA LEU A 238 -16.14 0.71 6.53
C LEU A 238 -17.13 1.48 5.63
N GLY A 239 -16.64 2.45 4.87
CA GLY A 239 -17.47 3.26 4.00
C GLY A 239 -16.68 4.32 3.24
N PRO A 240 -17.34 5.31 2.63
CA PRO A 240 -16.70 6.26 1.70
C PRO A 240 -15.57 7.09 2.32
N SER A 241 -15.58 7.28 3.65
CA SER A 241 -14.53 8.01 4.38
C SER A 241 -13.24 7.19 4.56
N VAL A 242 -13.29 5.86 4.42
CA VAL A 242 -12.11 4.99 4.54
C VAL A 242 -11.17 5.22 3.36
N ASP A 243 -9.88 5.42 3.66
CA ASP A 243 -8.82 5.56 2.67
C ASP A 243 -8.33 4.19 2.16
N TRP A 244 -8.18 3.23 3.09
CA TRP A 244 -7.66 1.90 2.80
C TRP A 244 -8.08 0.92 3.91
N ALA A 245 -8.30 -0.35 3.58
CA ALA A 245 -8.54 -1.42 4.54
C ALA A 245 -7.88 -2.73 4.11
N THR A 246 -7.42 -3.53 5.07
CA THR A 246 -6.91 -4.88 4.84
C THR A 246 -7.00 -5.72 6.11
N ARG A 247 -6.63 -7.01 6.02
CA ARG A 247 -6.49 -7.90 7.18
C ARG A 247 -5.02 -8.14 7.50
N THR A 248 -4.73 -8.27 8.78
CA THR A 248 -3.42 -8.71 9.29
C THR A 248 -3.22 -10.22 9.10
N ASN A 249 -2.01 -10.71 9.36
CA ASN A 249 -1.70 -12.14 9.38
C ASN A 249 -2.56 -12.96 10.36
N LYS A 250 -3.08 -12.33 11.43
CA LYS A 250 -4.00 -12.97 12.39
C LYS A 250 -5.48 -12.86 11.99
N GLY A 251 -5.80 -12.05 10.97
CA GLY A 251 -7.17 -11.81 10.51
C GLY A 251 -7.84 -10.57 11.11
N ASP A 252 -7.18 -9.85 12.03
CA ASP A 252 -7.66 -8.56 12.51
C ASP A 252 -7.88 -7.61 11.33
N LEU A 253 -8.92 -6.78 11.41
CA LEU A 253 -9.18 -5.75 10.42
C LEU A 253 -8.39 -4.50 10.81
N ILE A 254 -7.63 -3.96 9.85
CA ILE A 254 -6.97 -2.67 9.96
C ILE A 254 -7.43 -1.77 8.82
N TRP A 255 -7.65 -0.50 9.11
CA TRP A 255 -8.05 0.48 8.10
C TRP A 255 -7.60 1.87 8.46
N THR A 256 -7.74 2.80 7.51
CA THR A 256 -7.39 4.20 7.69
C THR A 256 -8.52 5.10 7.27
N ARG A 257 -8.68 6.21 7.99
CA ARG A 257 -9.63 7.27 7.67
C ARG A 257 -9.09 8.56 8.26
N GLU A 258 -8.98 9.59 7.44
CA GLU A 258 -8.73 10.96 7.90
C GLU A 258 -7.43 11.12 8.73
N GLY A 259 -6.38 10.39 8.35
CA GLY A 259 -5.09 10.42 9.05
C GLY A 259 -5.05 9.59 10.34
N ILE A 260 -6.10 8.83 10.63
CA ILE A 260 -6.19 7.90 11.77
C ILE A 260 -6.09 6.46 11.24
N VAL A 261 -5.31 5.64 11.95
CA VAL A 261 -5.23 4.19 11.73
C VAL A 261 -6.07 3.47 12.77
N TYR A 262 -6.83 2.47 12.36
CA TYR A 262 -7.72 1.71 13.22
C TYR A 262 -7.39 0.22 13.19
N ARG A 263 -7.66 -0.47 14.29
CA ARG A 263 -7.55 -1.92 14.40
C ARG A 263 -8.67 -2.50 15.25
N ILE A 264 -9.23 -3.62 14.81
CA ILE A 264 -10.13 -4.43 15.62
C ILE A 264 -9.91 -5.92 15.36
N SER A 265 -9.87 -6.71 16.44
CA SER A 265 -9.88 -8.17 16.31
C SER A 265 -11.27 -8.63 15.89
N MET A 266 -11.36 -9.80 15.25
CA MET A 266 -12.66 -10.33 14.82
C MET A 266 -13.54 -10.77 15.99
N GLU A 267 -12.92 -11.12 17.12
CA GLU A 267 -13.62 -11.39 18.37
C GLU A 267 -14.23 -10.11 18.96
N ASP A 268 -13.44 -9.05 19.06
CA ASP A 268 -13.91 -7.77 19.58
C ASP A 268 -15.00 -7.17 18.70
N LEU A 269 -14.87 -7.32 17.37
CA LEU A 269 -15.88 -6.88 16.41
C LEU A 269 -17.22 -7.60 16.64
N LYS A 270 -17.21 -8.92 16.80
CA LYS A 270 -18.43 -9.72 17.08
C LYS A 270 -19.07 -9.36 18.41
N GLN A 271 -18.27 -8.93 19.39
CA GLN A 271 -18.74 -8.48 20.70
C GLN A 271 -19.23 -7.02 20.69
N GLY A 272 -19.20 -6.33 19.54
CA GLY A 272 -19.62 -4.93 19.44
C GLY A 272 -18.67 -3.95 20.14
N LYS A 273 -17.42 -4.34 20.40
CA LYS A 273 -16.43 -3.45 21.00
C LYS A 273 -15.96 -2.40 20.00
N LYS A 274 -15.50 -1.27 20.52
CA LYS A 274 -14.91 -0.20 19.72
C LYS A 274 -13.51 -0.60 19.23
N PRO A 275 -13.13 -0.20 18.00
CA PRO A 275 -11.77 -0.39 17.52
C PRO A 275 -10.77 0.46 18.29
N LYS A 276 -9.52 0.00 18.34
CA LYS A 276 -8.40 0.86 18.70
C LYS A 276 -8.17 1.85 17.56
N SER A 277 -7.78 3.08 17.90
CA SER A 277 -7.50 4.14 16.93
C SER A 277 -6.23 4.90 17.29
N PHE A 278 -5.44 5.27 16.28
CA PHE A 278 -4.15 5.94 16.42
C PHE A 278 -4.10 7.12 15.46
N ASP A 279 -4.05 8.35 15.99
CA ASP A 279 -4.01 9.57 15.19
C ASP A 279 -2.57 9.90 14.77
N LEU A 280 -2.33 10.02 13.46
CA LEU A 280 -1.01 10.30 12.86
C LEU A 280 -0.97 11.66 12.16
N ASN A 281 -1.94 12.55 12.44
CA ASN A 281 -2.05 13.84 11.79
C ASN A 281 -0.92 14.80 12.17
N ASP A 282 -0.47 14.78 13.41
CA ASP A 282 0.41 15.82 13.97
C ASP A 282 1.89 15.43 13.99
N LEU A 283 2.25 14.29 13.40
CA LEU A 283 3.65 13.89 13.26
C LEU A 283 4.44 14.91 12.44
N GLN A 284 5.60 15.31 12.96
CA GLN A 284 6.56 16.20 12.32
C GLN A 284 7.95 15.54 12.23
N PRO A 285 8.75 15.87 11.20
CA PRO A 285 10.17 15.53 11.19
C PRO A 285 10.85 16.06 12.46
N PRO A 286 11.84 15.34 13.01
CA PRO A 286 12.65 15.87 14.09
C PRO A 286 13.30 17.19 13.65
N GLU A 287 13.41 18.14 14.57
CA GLU A 287 14.12 19.38 14.31
C GLU A 287 15.58 19.05 14.00
N ILE A 288 16.01 19.42 12.79
CA ILE A 288 17.43 19.37 12.46
C ILE A 288 18.07 20.50 13.25
N GLY A 289 18.60 20.18 14.44
CA GLY A 289 19.46 21.11 15.16
C GLY A 289 20.54 21.57 14.18
N ARG A 290 20.63 22.89 13.96
CA ARG A 290 21.79 23.47 13.29
C ARG A 290 23.00 23.09 14.14
N SER A 291 23.71 22.01 13.80
CA SER A 291 25.02 21.80 14.39
C SER A 291 25.83 23.01 13.98
N ALA A 292 26.24 23.81 14.97
CA ALA A 292 27.16 24.89 14.78
C ALA A 292 28.33 24.36 13.95
N ARG A 293 28.55 24.95 12.77
CA ARG A 293 29.85 24.86 12.12
C ARG A 293 30.79 25.65 13.03
N SER A 294 31.53 24.93 13.88
CA SER A 294 32.78 25.42 14.47
C SER A 294 33.92 25.02 13.55
#